data_AF-A0A7S5Q0B4-F1
#
_entry.id   AF-A0A7S5Q0B4-F1
#
_cell.length_a   1.000
_cell.length_b   1.000
_cell.length_c   1.000
_cell.angle_alpha   90.00
_cell.angle_beta   90.00
_cell.angle_gamma   90.00
#
_symmetry.space_group_name_H-M   'P 1'
#
loop_
_entity.id
_entity.type
_entity.pdbx_description
1 polymer ?
#
loop_
_entity_poly.entity_id
_entity_poly.type
_entity_poly.pdbx_seq_one_letter_code
_entity_poly.pdbx_strand_id
1 'polypeptide(L)'
;MSAHMKPMSIKLDCETQTRIKLLAAARERSPHWMMREAITQYVEREERKETFRRDTLDAWQEYQETSLHVALDEVDQWLSGWGTETEGGVPSCHK
;
A
#
# COMPACT_ATOMS: atom_id res chain seq x y z
N MET A 1 5.81 -24.04 9.41
CA MET A 1 7.23 -23.65 9.26
C MET A 1 7.51 -22.60 10.32
N SER A 2 8.35 -22.87 11.32
CA SER A 2 8.71 -21.83 12.31
C SER A 2 9.47 -20.71 11.60
N ALA A 3 8.96 -19.48 11.70
CA ALA A 3 9.71 -18.32 11.27
C ALA A 3 10.97 -18.20 12.15
N HIS A 4 12.15 -18.35 11.55
CA HIS A 4 13.41 -18.09 12.23
C HIS A 4 13.53 -16.57 12.46
N MET A 5 13.21 -16.12 13.67
CA MET A 5 13.40 -14.72 14.07
C MET A 5 14.86 -14.49 14.48
N LYS A 6 15.56 -13.60 13.78
CA LYS A 6 16.91 -13.16 14.15
C LYS A 6 16.82 -11.82 14.89
N PRO A 7 17.40 -11.68 16.09
CA PRO A 7 17.42 -10.39 16.79
C PRO A 7 18.27 -9.38 16.01
N MET A 8 17.77 -8.14 15.93
CA MET A 8 18.49 -7.00 15.36
C MET A 8 18.50 -5.84 16.36
N SER A 9 19.62 -5.13 16.43
CA SER A 9 19.74 -3.92 17.24
C SER A 9 19.45 -2.68 16.38
N ILE A 10 18.55 -1.83 16.85
CA ILE A 10 18.17 -0.57 16.19
C ILE A 10 18.57 0.57 17.13
N LYS A 11 19.23 1.60 16.58
CA LYS A 11 19.57 2.80 17.34
C LYS A 11 18.35 3.73 17.35
N LEU A 12 17.93 4.12 18.54
CA LEU A 12 16.87 5.08 18.77
C LEU A 12 17.39 6.15 19.73
N ASP A 13 17.03 7.40 19.51
CA ASP A 13 17.29 8.47 20.47
C ASP A 13 16.41 8.30 21.73
N CYS A 14 16.82 8.96 22.82
CA CYS A 14 16.15 8.83 24.11
C CYS A 14 14.70 9.34 24.08
N GLU A 15 14.39 10.35 23.26
CA GLU A 15 13.05 10.92 23.14
C GLU A 15 12.11 9.91 22.48
N THR A 16 12.51 9.37 21.34
CA THR A 16 11.76 8.34 20.60
C THR A 16 11.54 7.11 21.48
N GLN A 17 12.57 6.65 22.20
CA GLN A 17 12.44 5.51 23.10
C GLN A 17 11.41 5.77 24.21
N THR A 18 11.39 6.98 24.77
CA THR A 18 10.43 7.39 25.80
C THR A 18 9.01 7.42 25.25
N ARG A 19 8.82 8.02 24.06
CA ARG A 19 7.52 8.08 23.38
C ARG A 19 6.97 6.69 23.08
N ILE A 20 7.81 5.75 22.64
CA ILE A 20 7.40 4.36 22.41
C ILE A 20 6.95 3.70 23.71
N LYS A 21 7.68 3.88 24.82
CA LYS A 21 7.31 3.30 26.11
C LYS A 21 5.96 3.81 26.61
N LEU A 22 5.72 5.13 26.51
CA LEU A 22 4.44 5.74 26.89
C LEU A 22 3.30 5.24 26.02
N LEU A 23 3.51 5.17 24.70
CA LEU A 23 2.51 4.65 23.75
C LEU A 23 2.20 3.17 23.99
N ALA A 24 3.23 2.37 24.29
CA ALA A 24 3.08 0.96 24.62
C ALA A 24 2.24 0.77 25.89
N ALA A 25 2.53 1.54 26.95
CA ALA A 25 1.77 1.52 28.20
C ALA A 25 0.30 1.91 27.97
N ALA A 26 0.04 2.98 27.22
CA ALA A 26 -1.32 3.44 26.91
C ALA A 26 -2.13 2.42 26.08
N ARG A 27 -1.45 1.52 25.34
CA ARG A 27 -2.08 0.49 24.52
C ARG A 27 -2.05 -0.90 25.14
N GLU A 28 -1.55 -1.03 26.38
CA GLU A 28 -1.36 -2.32 27.07
C GLU A 28 -0.51 -3.32 26.27
N ARG A 29 0.54 -2.81 25.60
CA ARG A 29 1.49 -3.60 24.81
C ARG A 29 2.92 -3.41 25.31
N SER A 30 3.81 -4.32 24.90
CA SER A 30 5.24 -4.15 25.19
C SER A 30 5.87 -3.13 24.22
N PRO A 31 6.90 -2.37 24.66
CA PRO A 31 7.65 -1.50 23.76
C PRO A 31 8.23 -2.23 22.55
N HIS A 32 8.65 -3.49 22.73
CA HIS A 32 9.14 -4.33 21.63
C HIS A 32 8.05 -4.64 20.60
N TRP A 33 6.83 -4.97 21.06
CA TRP A 33 5.70 -5.18 20.17
C TRP A 33 5.40 -3.91 19.36
N MET A 34 5.38 -2.74 20.02
CA MET A 34 5.17 -1.45 19.35
C MET A 34 6.23 -1.15 18.29
N MET A 35 7.50 -1.44 18.56
CA MET A 35 8.58 -1.26 17.59
C MET A 35 8.41 -2.18 16.38
N ARG A 36 8.11 -3.47 16.61
CA ARG A 36 7.91 -4.42 15.52
C ARG A 36 6.72 -4.02 14.66
N GLU A 37 5.62 -3.66 15.29
CA GLU A 37 4.40 -3.21 14.61
C GLU A 37 4.66 -1.97 13.75
N ALA A 38 5.38 -0.97 14.29
CA ALA A 38 5.72 0.23 13.53
C ALA A 38 6.60 -0.08 12.30
N ILE A 39 7.55 -1.01 12.43
CA ILE A 39 8.40 -1.44 11.31
C ILE A 39 7.56 -2.18 10.27
N THR A 40 6.71 -3.11 10.68
CA THR A 40 5.81 -3.85 9.77
C THR A 40 4.92 -2.89 8.98
N GLN A 41 4.24 -1.97 9.66
CA GLN A 41 3.37 -0.99 9.00
C GLN A 41 4.14 -0.08 8.03
N TYR A 42 5.37 0.31 8.38
CA TYR A 42 6.22 1.09 7.48
C TYR A 42 6.57 0.30 6.23
N VAL A 43 7.05 -0.94 6.37
CA VAL A 43 7.45 -1.80 5.25
C VAL A 43 6.26 -2.05 4.33
N GLU A 44 5.11 -2.46 4.87
CA GLU A 44 3.89 -2.71 4.07
C GLU A 44 3.42 -1.47 3.31
N ARG A 45 3.60 -0.28 3.88
CA ARG A 45 3.26 0.98 3.21
C ARG A 45 4.25 1.29 2.08
N GLU A 46 5.54 1.07 2.28
CA GLU A 46 6.54 1.30 1.23
C GLU A 46 6.42 0.27 0.10
N GLU A 47 6.14 -1.00 0.41
CA GLU A 47 5.88 -2.03 -0.60
C GLU A 47 4.67 -1.67 -1.46
N ARG A 48 3.55 -1.24 -0.86
CA ARG A 48 2.37 -0.79 -1.62
C ARG A 48 2.66 0.42 -2.52
N LYS A 49 3.49 1.37 -2.06
CA LYS A 49 3.90 2.51 -2.89
C LYS A 49 4.75 2.06 -4.08
N GLU A 50 5.67 1.12 -3.86
CA GLU A 50 6.53 0.62 -4.93
C GLU A 50 5.73 -0.18 -5.95
N THR A 51 4.79 -1.03 -5.51
CA THR A 51 3.84 -1.71 -6.41
C THR A 51 3.06 -0.70 -7.24
N PHE A 52 2.43 0.30 -6.60
CA PHE A 52 1.69 1.33 -7.33
C PHE A 52 2.55 2.10 -8.34
N ARG A 53 3.79 2.44 -7.94
CA ARG A 53 4.76 3.09 -8.82
C ARG A 53 5.11 2.21 -10.02
N ARG A 54 5.36 0.91 -9.78
CA ARG A 54 5.66 -0.07 -10.84
C ARG A 54 4.48 -0.17 -11.80
N ASP A 55 3.28 -0.42 -11.29
CA ASP A 55 2.07 -0.57 -12.10
C ASP A 55 1.81 0.67 -12.96
N THR A 56 2.05 1.87 -12.41
CA THR A 56 1.90 3.13 -13.16
C THR A 56 2.92 3.24 -14.30
N LEU A 57 4.18 2.86 -14.05
CA LEU A 57 5.23 2.89 -15.08
C LEU A 57 4.96 1.86 -16.17
N ASP A 58 4.51 0.66 -15.80
CA ASP A 58 4.21 -0.41 -16.73
C ASP A 58 3.01 -0.02 -17.61
N ALA A 59 1.94 0.55 -17.03
CA ALA A 59 0.79 1.08 -17.77
C ALA A 59 1.17 2.23 -18.71
N TRP A 60 2.08 3.12 -18.26
CA TRP A 60 2.60 4.19 -19.12
C TRP A 60 3.39 3.64 -20.31
N GLN A 61 4.24 2.65 -20.07
CA GLN A 61 5.01 2.00 -21.13
C GLN A 61 4.07 1.29 -22.13
N GLU A 62 3.07 0.56 -21.65
CA GLU A 62 2.07 -0.10 -22.50
C GLU A 62 1.34 0.90 -23.39
N TYR A 63 0.93 2.05 -22.85
CA TYR A 63 0.32 3.12 -23.64
C TYR A 63 1.29 3.67 -24.70
N GLN A 64 2.56 3.91 -24.34
CA GLN A 64 3.56 4.39 -25.30
C GLN A 64 3.79 3.41 -26.46
N GLU A 65 3.73 2.10 -26.20
CA GLU A 65 3.95 1.06 -27.20
C GLU A 65 2.70 0.78 -28.06
N THR A 66 1.51 0.76 -27.45
CA THR A 66 0.28 0.30 -28.09
C THR A 66 -0.65 1.42 -28.54
N SER A 67 -0.52 2.60 -27.91
CA SER A 67 -1.48 3.72 -27.95
C SER A 67 -2.90 3.35 -27.50
N LEU A 68 -3.09 2.19 -26.86
CA LEU A 68 -4.37 1.75 -26.35
C LEU A 68 -4.70 2.46 -25.04
N HIS A 69 -5.90 3.01 -24.94
CA HIS A 69 -6.41 3.70 -23.76
C HIS A 69 -7.93 3.50 -23.65
N VAL A 70 -8.50 3.87 -22.51
CA VAL A 70 -9.95 3.96 -22.33
C VAL A 70 -10.32 5.44 -22.28
N ALA A 71 -11.41 5.83 -22.94
CA ALA A 71 -11.86 7.20 -22.93
C ALA A 71 -12.49 7.56 -21.58
N LEU A 72 -12.39 8.85 -21.19
CA LEU A 72 -12.84 9.29 -19.86
C LEU A 72 -14.35 9.08 -19.66
N ASP A 73 -15.14 9.27 -20.71
CA ASP A 73 -16.60 9.07 -20.72
C ASP A 73 -16.98 7.61 -20.49
N GLU A 74 -16.27 6.66 -21.10
CA GLU A 74 -16.47 5.23 -20.85
C GLU A 74 -16.14 4.85 -19.41
N VAL A 75 -15.05 5.41 -18.86
CA VAL A 75 -14.69 5.19 -17.44
C VAL A 75 -15.75 5.79 -16.52
N ASP A 76 -16.22 7.01 -16.79
CA ASP A 76 -17.24 7.68 -15.97
C ASP A 76 -18.58 6.93 -16.00
N GLN A 77 -18.99 6.44 -17.17
CA GLN A 77 -20.17 5.60 -17.32
C GLN A 77 -20.02 4.29 -16.53
N TRP A 78 -18.86 3.65 -16.61
CA TRP A 78 -18.58 2.41 -15.90
C TRP A 78 -18.60 2.59 -14.38
N LEU A 79 -17.92 3.64 -13.87
CA LEU A 79 -17.88 3.97 -12.44
C LEU A 79 -19.26 4.35 -11.90
N SER A 80 -20.07 5.04 -12.69
CA SER A 80 -21.45 5.39 -12.34
C SER A 80 -22.36 4.17 -12.17
N GLY A 81 -22.01 3.04 -12.78
CA GLY A 81 -22.73 1.78 -12.66
C GLY A 81 -22.41 0.99 -11.39
N TRP A 82 -21.32 1.29 -10.67
CA TRP A 82 -20.89 0.49 -9.52
C TRP A 82 -21.90 0.49 -8.37
N GLY A 83 -22.20 -0.70 -7.84
CA GLY A 83 -23.17 -0.87 -6.76
C GLY A 83 -24.64 -0.75 -7.22
N THR A 84 -24.90 -0.82 -8.53
CA THR A 84 -26.24 -0.78 -9.13
C THR A 84 -26.51 -2.03 -9.95
N GLU A 85 -27.75 -2.20 -10.42
CA GLU A 85 -28.12 -3.30 -11.33
C GLU A 85 -27.46 -3.17 -12.72
N THR A 86 -26.91 -1.99 -13.03
CA THR A 86 -26.24 -1.68 -14.30
C THR A 86 -24.72 -1.77 -14.22
N GLU A 87 -24.17 -2.35 -13.15
CA GLU A 87 -22.73 -2.56 -13.00
C GLU A 87 -22.18 -3.44 -14.14
N GLY A 88 -21.42 -2.81 -15.04
CA GLY A 88 -20.83 -3.46 -16.22
C GLY A 88 -19.41 -3.96 -15.99
N GLY A 89 -18.90 -4.73 -16.95
CA GLY A 89 -17.48 -5.12 -16.98
C GLY A 89 -16.55 -3.92 -17.24
N VAL A 90 -15.29 -4.08 -16.85
CA VAL A 90 -14.23 -3.07 -17.11
C VAL A 90 -14.18 -2.74 -18.61
N PRO A 91 -14.21 -1.46 -19.01
CA PRO A 91 -14.08 -1.06 -20.41
C PRO A 91 -12.73 -1.52 -21.00
N SER A 92 -12.73 -1.91 -22.27
CA SER A 92 -11.53 -2.42 -22.95
C SER A 92 -10.72 -1.27 -23.57
N CYS A 93 -9.39 -1.32 -23.46
CA CYS A 93 -8.53 -0.32 -24.09
C CYS A 93 -8.62 -0.39 -25.63
N HIS A 94 -8.69 0.79 -26.26
CA HIS A 94 -8.79 1.00 -27.71
C HIS A 94 -7.93 2.21 -28.13
N LYS A 95 -7.76 2.45 -29.44
CA LYS A 95 -6.93 3.55 -29.96
C LYS A 95 -7.70 4.85 -30.08
#